data_AF-A0ABD0UBG9-F1
#
_entry.id   AF-A0ABD0UBG9-F1
#
_cell.length_a   1.000
_cell.length_b   1.000
_cell.length_c   1.000
_cell.angle_alpha   90.00
_cell.angle_beta   90.00
_cell.angle_gamma   90.00
#
_symmetry.space_group_name_H-M   'P 1'
#
loop_
_entity.id
_entity.type
_entity.pdbx_description
1 polymer ?
#
loop_
_entity_poly.entity_id
_entity_poly.type
_entity_poly.pdbx_seq_one_letter_code
_entity_poly.pdbx_strand_id
1 'polypeptide(L)'
;MSGGIGPTAKDIAFPSSGDDDNVPLPGHTPHRRFLSFRQLNALALSIVIAASGMVSAADIAIALLSFPYILFLSRFAFPPLRPSHSPEPPIFGAGNRLLTVYMIIAAIIGLFLPIVYILKGVMEGDKEGIQAAVPHLFQLTCQVFLEGVTFSPQFSLPIRAFVPVSYNAMRMFTLIDWVMGEMGKEAATGGEEWSALRLLAGRGLAVVNLLFWAFNIFGFLLPIYLPRAFKRHYGYKEKY
;
A
#
# COMPACT_ATOMS: atom_id res chain seq x y z
N MET A 1 58.93 4.46 -37.19
CA MET A 1 58.16 4.47 -38.46
C MET A 1 57.30 3.21 -38.46
N SER A 2 55.97 3.37 -38.47
CA SER A 2 55.03 2.80 -39.47
C SER A 2 55.18 1.29 -39.67
N GLY A 3 54.20 0.41 -39.46
CA GLY A 3 52.74 0.44 -39.47
C GLY A 3 52.33 -1.04 -39.24
N GLY A 4 51.18 -1.39 -38.68
CA GLY A 4 49.87 -1.15 -39.26
C GLY A 4 49.29 -2.45 -39.85
N ILE A 5 48.60 -3.22 -39.00
CA ILE A 5 47.32 -3.93 -39.19
C ILE A 5 47.13 -4.87 -40.42
N GLY A 6 46.65 -6.09 -40.15
CA GLY A 6 45.78 -6.83 -41.09
C GLY A 6 45.51 -8.31 -40.71
N PRO A 7 44.29 -8.67 -40.27
CA PRO A 7 43.92 -10.04 -39.89
C PRO A 7 43.11 -10.82 -40.95
N THR A 8 43.08 -12.15 -40.74
CA THR A 8 42.03 -13.15 -41.07
C THR A 8 41.67 -13.52 -42.51
N ALA A 9 41.87 -14.82 -42.79
CA ALA A 9 41.17 -15.72 -43.72
C ALA A 9 41.72 -17.13 -43.38
N LYS A 10 41.00 -18.24 -43.21
CA LYS A 10 39.78 -18.73 -43.87
C LYS A 10 39.32 -20.03 -43.20
N ASP A 11 38.03 -20.30 -43.34
CA ASP A 11 37.39 -21.60 -43.60
C ASP A 11 37.56 -22.76 -42.59
N ILE A 12 36.45 -23.16 -41.96
CA ILE A 12 35.77 -24.44 -42.24
C ILE A 12 34.32 -24.30 -41.74
N ALA A 13 33.37 -24.56 -42.64
CA ALA A 13 31.96 -24.72 -42.34
C ALA A 13 31.50 -26.13 -42.74
N PHE A 14 30.35 -26.50 -42.16
CA PHE A 14 29.38 -27.58 -42.47
C PHE A 14 29.49 -28.90 -41.68
N PRO A 15 28.37 -29.64 -41.44
CA PRO A 15 26.95 -29.35 -41.68
C PRO A 15 26.01 -29.59 -40.48
N SER A 16 24.76 -29.16 -40.68
CA SER A 16 23.56 -29.46 -39.88
C SER A 16 23.06 -30.89 -40.08
N SER A 17 22.71 -31.56 -38.99
CA SER A 17 21.73 -32.67 -38.93
C SER A 17 21.25 -32.79 -37.49
N GLY A 18 19.93 -32.78 -37.32
CA GLY A 18 19.25 -32.75 -36.03
C GLY A 18 19.36 -34.05 -35.25
N ASP A 19 19.21 -33.95 -33.94
CA ASP A 19 18.13 -34.61 -33.20
C ASP A 19 18.14 -34.12 -31.76
N ASP A 20 16.96 -34.20 -31.16
CA ASP A 20 16.61 -33.82 -29.81
C ASP A 20 17.60 -34.31 -28.74
N ASP A 21 18.19 -33.38 -27.99
CA ASP A 21 18.60 -33.64 -26.62
C ASP A 21 18.28 -32.40 -25.77
N ASN A 22 17.04 -32.38 -25.28
CA ASN A 22 16.60 -31.51 -24.19
C ASN A 22 17.43 -31.81 -22.94
N VAL A 23 18.56 -31.13 -22.78
CA VAL A 23 19.21 -31.00 -21.48
C VAL A 23 18.25 -30.22 -20.58
N PRO A 24 17.70 -30.80 -19.51
CA PRO A 24 16.83 -30.06 -18.61
C PRO A 24 17.71 -29.05 -17.86
N LEU A 25 17.61 -27.77 -18.23
CA LEU A 25 18.07 -26.69 -17.38
C LEU A 25 17.42 -26.87 -16.00
N PRO A 26 18.17 -26.79 -14.89
CA PRO A 26 17.60 -26.89 -13.55
C PRO A 26 16.54 -25.81 -13.42
N GLY A 27 15.28 -26.25 -13.35
CA GLY A 27 14.14 -25.37 -13.20
C GLY A 27 14.37 -24.45 -12.02
N HIS A 28 14.29 -23.14 -12.27
CA HIS A 28 14.22 -22.14 -11.22
C HIS A 28 13.16 -22.62 -10.22
N THR A 29 13.60 -23.00 -9.03
CA THR A 29 12.72 -23.24 -7.90
C THR A 29 11.81 -22.02 -7.78
N PRO A 30 10.48 -22.19 -7.76
CA PRO A 30 9.59 -21.05 -7.59
C PRO A 30 9.96 -20.41 -6.26
N HIS A 31 10.54 -19.21 -6.32
CA HIS A 31 10.92 -18.46 -5.15
C HIS A 31 9.70 -18.42 -4.23
N ARG A 32 9.84 -19.06 -3.07
CA ARG A 32 8.81 -19.11 -2.03
C ARG A 32 8.28 -17.70 -1.82
N ARG A 33 6.95 -17.61 -1.71
CA ARG A 33 6.17 -16.42 -1.33
C ARG A 33 6.64 -15.87 0.01
N PHE A 34 7.72 -15.10 0.02
CA PHE A 34 8.12 -14.34 1.19
C PHE A 34 7.54 -12.94 1.08
N LEU A 35 6.87 -12.52 2.15
CA LEU A 35 6.42 -11.15 2.31
C LEU A 35 7.63 -10.23 2.18
N SER A 36 7.47 -9.11 1.47
CA SER A 36 8.54 -8.12 1.38
C SER A 36 8.84 -7.53 2.76
N PHE A 37 10.06 -7.01 2.95
CA PHE A 37 10.45 -6.33 4.19
C PHE A 37 9.44 -5.24 4.59
N ARG A 38 8.93 -4.48 3.62
CA ARG A 38 7.89 -3.46 3.86
C ARG A 38 6.58 -4.08 4.40
N GLN A 39 6.15 -5.21 3.84
CA GLN A 39 4.94 -5.91 4.29
C GLN A 39 5.10 -6.47 5.70
N LEU A 40 6.27 -7.04 6.01
CA LEU A 40 6.58 -7.56 7.34
C LEU A 40 6.59 -6.44 8.39
N ASN A 41 7.21 -5.30 8.09
CA ASN A 41 7.21 -4.15 8.99
C ASN A 41 5.80 -3.57 9.17
N ALA A 42 5.02 -3.45 8.10
CA ALA A 42 3.64 -2.98 8.18
C ALA A 42 2.78 -3.93 9.04
N LEU A 43 2.93 -5.25 8.86
CA LEU A 43 2.24 -6.25 9.66
C LEU A 43 2.66 -6.18 11.12
N ALA A 44 3.96 -6.15 11.40
CA ALA A 44 4.48 -6.06 12.76
C ALA A 44 3.96 -4.80 13.47
N LEU A 45 4.01 -3.65 12.80
CA LEU A 45 3.48 -2.39 13.34
C LEU A 45 1.97 -2.48 13.59
N SER A 46 1.19 -3.07 12.68
CA SER A 46 -0.25 -3.25 12.87
C SER A 46 -0.58 -4.14 14.08
N ILE A 47 0.21 -5.19 14.33
CA ILE A 47 0.05 -6.09 15.48
C ILE A 47 0.37 -5.35 16.78
N VAL A 48 1.49 -4.61 16.82
CA VAL A 48 1.89 -3.82 18.00
C VAL A 48 0.81 -2.78 18.32
N ILE A 49 0.31 -2.09 17.29
CA ILE A 49 -0.75 -1.09 17.46
C ILE A 49 -2.05 -1.74 17.93
N ALA A 50 -2.48 -2.87 17.35
CA ALA A 50 -3.68 -3.57 17.80
C ALA A 50 -3.56 -4.04 19.25
N ALA A 51 -2.37 -4.52 19.65
CA ALA A 51 -2.10 -4.95 21.02
C ALA A 51 -2.03 -3.79 22.04
N SER A 52 -1.91 -2.54 21.59
CA SER A 52 -1.88 -1.37 22.49
C SER A 52 -3.20 -1.09 23.21
N GLY A 53 -4.31 -1.66 22.73
CA GLY A 53 -5.65 -1.40 23.27
C GLY A 53 -6.26 -0.05 22.87
N MET A 54 -5.58 0.73 22.02
CA MET A 54 -6.04 2.05 21.55
C MET A 54 -6.81 1.99 20.22
N VAL A 55 -7.04 0.80 19.69
CA VAL A 55 -7.81 0.56 18.44
C VAL A 55 -9.16 -0.06 18.79
N SER A 56 -10.22 0.39 18.11
CA SER A 56 -11.55 -0.18 18.33
C SER A 56 -11.61 -1.66 17.92
N ALA A 57 -12.43 -2.45 18.62
CA ALA A 57 -12.66 -3.84 18.25
C ALA A 57 -13.26 -3.98 16.83
N ALA A 58 -14.04 -2.99 16.39
CA ALA A 58 -14.61 -2.95 15.06
C ALA A 58 -13.52 -2.81 13.98
N ASP A 59 -12.54 -1.93 14.16
CA ASP A 59 -11.41 -1.77 13.23
C ASP A 59 -10.59 -3.05 13.12
N ILE A 60 -10.31 -3.70 14.26
CA ILE A 60 -9.59 -4.98 14.30
C ILE A 60 -10.39 -6.07 13.58
N ALA A 61 -11.68 -6.18 13.86
CA ALA A 61 -12.55 -7.16 13.21
C ALA A 61 -12.61 -6.94 11.70
N ILE A 62 -12.78 -5.69 11.24
CA ILE A 62 -12.75 -5.34 9.82
C ILE A 62 -11.42 -5.72 9.19
N ALA A 63 -10.28 -5.42 9.84
CA ALA A 63 -8.97 -5.78 9.34
C ALA A 63 -8.80 -7.31 9.21
N LEU A 64 -9.24 -8.08 10.22
CA LEU A 64 -9.18 -9.55 10.19
C LEU A 64 -10.11 -10.17 9.14
N LEU A 65 -11.32 -9.63 8.98
CA LEU A 65 -12.31 -10.10 8.00
C LEU A 65 -12.00 -9.64 6.57
N SER A 66 -11.21 -8.58 6.40
CA SER A 66 -10.86 -8.05 5.07
C SER A 66 -10.13 -9.07 4.20
N PHE A 67 -9.18 -9.83 4.78
CA PHE A 67 -8.40 -10.81 4.03
C PHE A 67 -9.24 -11.97 3.49
N PRO A 68 -10.03 -12.71 4.30
CA PRO A 68 -10.91 -13.76 3.76
C PRO A 68 -11.94 -13.19 2.78
N TYR A 69 -12.44 -11.97 3.00
CA TYR A 69 -13.35 -11.32 2.06
C TYR A 69 -12.68 -11.00 0.70
N ILE A 70 -11.43 -10.53 0.72
CA ILE A 70 -10.63 -10.32 -0.50
C ILE A 70 -10.41 -11.64 -1.24
N LEU A 71 -10.12 -12.73 -0.54
CA LEU A 71 -10.00 -14.06 -1.15
C LEU A 71 -11.31 -14.52 -1.78
N PHE A 72 -12.43 -14.30 -1.09
CA PHE A 72 -13.77 -14.57 -1.62
C PHE A 72 -14.03 -13.79 -2.91
N LEU A 73 -13.84 -12.46 -2.90
CA LEU A 73 -14.02 -11.63 -4.09
C LEU A 73 -13.09 -12.04 -5.23
N SER A 74 -11.84 -12.39 -4.93
CA SER A 74 -10.87 -12.82 -5.93
C SER A 74 -11.20 -14.17 -6.56
N ARG A 75 -11.95 -15.04 -5.88
CA ARG A 75 -12.38 -16.34 -6.40
C ARG A 75 -13.69 -16.25 -7.17
N PHE A 76 -14.66 -15.51 -6.62
CA PHE A 76 -16.05 -15.57 -7.09
C PHE A 76 -16.47 -14.38 -7.94
N ALA A 77 -15.96 -13.17 -7.67
CA ALA A 77 -16.39 -11.95 -8.37
C ALA A 77 -15.40 -11.52 -9.47
N PHE A 78 -14.09 -11.55 -9.15
CA PHE A 78 -13.03 -11.07 -10.04
C PHE A 78 -11.88 -12.07 -10.16
N PRO A 79 -12.13 -13.27 -10.72
CA PRO A 79 -11.09 -14.26 -10.96
C PRO A 79 -9.98 -13.69 -11.87
N PRO A 80 -8.70 -14.06 -11.65
CA PRO A 80 -7.62 -13.70 -12.55
C PRO A 80 -7.89 -14.21 -13.97
N LEU A 81 -7.84 -13.32 -14.96
CA LEU A 81 -8.19 -13.66 -16.34
C LEU A 81 -7.12 -14.50 -17.05
N ARG A 82 -5.89 -14.53 -16.53
CA ARG A 82 -4.81 -15.37 -17.05
C ARG A 82 -3.99 -15.95 -15.90
N PRO A 83 -3.63 -17.25 -15.94
CA PRO A 83 -2.54 -17.78 -15.15
C PRO A 83 -1.22 -17.25 -15.74
N SER A 84 -0.88 -16.00 -15.44
CA SER A 84 0.43 -15.46 -15.74
C SER A 84 1.35 -15.71 -14.54
N HIS A 85 2.58 -16.15 -14.81
CA HIS A 85 3.61 -16.27 -13.77
C HIS A 85 4.04 -14.91 -13.21
N SER A 86 3.72 -13.81 -13.90
CA SER A 86 4.05 -12.44 -13.50
C SER A 86 2.80 -11.64 -13.09
N PRO A 87 2.88 -10.82 -12.02
CA PRO A 87 1.79 -9.91 -11.67
C PRO A 87 1.49 -8.93 -12.81
N GLU A 88 0.21 -8.59 -13.01
CA GLU A 88 -0.14 -7.52 -13.95
C GLU A 88 0.56 -6.21 -13.56
N PRO A 89 1.06 -5.43 -14.54
CA PRO A 89 1.75 -4.19 -14.24
C PRO A 89 0.82 -3.20 -13.52
N PRO A 90 1.36 -2.32 -12.66
CA PRO A 90 0.58 -1.26 -12.02
C PRO A 90 -0.23 -0.43 -13.03
N ILE A 91 -1.40 0.06 -12.60
CA ILE A 91 -2.33 0.83 -13.45
C ILE A 91 -1.65 2.06 -14.06
N PHE A 92 -0.86 2.75 -13.24
CA PHE A 92 0.02 3.83 -13.65
C PHE A 92 1.42 3.24 -13.66
N GLY A 93 1.96 2.95 -14.85
CA GLY A 93 3.23 2.24 -15.00
C GLY A 93 4.39 2.85 -14.19
N ALA A 94 5.49 2.10 -14.05
CA ALA A 94 6.60 2.37 -13.14
C ALA A 94 7.33 3.74 -13.35
N GLY A 95 7.00 4.51 -14.38
CA GLY A 95 7.64 5.79 -14.70
C GLY A 95 6.89 7.05 -14.27
N ASN A 96 5.73 6.97 -13.61
CA ASN A 96 4.96 8.16 -13.27
C ASN A 96 5.54 8.90 -12.05
N ARG A 97 6.48 9.82 -12.30
CA ARG A 97 7.15 10.64 -11.27
C ARG A 97 6.16 11.41 -10.38
N LEU A 98 5.06 11.91 -10.94
CA LEU A 98 4.05 12.64 -10.16
C LEU A 98 3.38 11.73 -9.14
N LEU A 99 3.02 10.50 -9.54
CA LEU A 99 2.46 9.51 -8.61
C LEU A 99 3.47 9.10 -7.55
N THR A 100 4.75 8.97 -7.90
CA THR A 100 5.82 8.71 -6.93
C THR A 100 5.92 9.82 -5.88
N VAL A 101 5.96 11.08 -6.32
CA VAL A 101 5.98 12.24 -5.41
C VAL A 101 4.74 12.26 -4.53
N TYR A 102 3.55 12.03 -5.12
CA TYR A 102 2.30 11.94 -4.39
C TYR A 102 2.32 10.86 -3.30
N MET A 103 2.84 9.65 -3.61
CA MET A 103 2.97 8.57 -2.64
C MET A 103 3.97 8.90 -1.52
N ILE A 104 5.06 9.63 -1.82
CA ILE A 104 6.01 10.09 -0.81
C ILE A 104 5.33 11.09 0.13
N ILE A 105 4.59 12.07 -0.41
CA ILE A 105 3.81 13.02 0.39
C ILE A 105 2.79 12.29 1.26
N ALA A 106 2.07 11.31 0.69
CA ALA A 106 1.13 10.47 1.42
C ALA A 106 1.79 9.72 2.59
N ALA A 107 2.99 9.18 2.38
CA ALA A 107 3.75 8.51 3.44
C ALA A 107 4.19 9.48 4.53
N ILE A 108 4.61 10.69 4.17
CA ILE A 108 5.00 11.71 5.16
C ILE A 108 3.79 12.10 6.01
N ILE A 109 2.69 12.50 5.36
CA ILE A 109 1.48 13.01 6.03
C ILE A 109 0.76 11.90 6.82
N GLY A 110 0.64 10.72 6.23
CA GLY A 110 -0.19 9.63 6.76
C GLY A 110 0.54 8.66 7.67
N LEU A 111 1.87 8.55 7.58
CA LEU A 111 2.65 7.58 8.36
C LEU A 111 3.67 8.27 9.27
N PHE A 112 4.62 9.02 8.70
CA PHE A 112 5.72 9.58 9.49
C PHE A 112 5.27 10.63 10.51
N LEU A 113 4.48 11.62 10.09
CA LEU A 113 4.02 12.68 11.00
C LEU A 113 3.13 12.12 12.14
N PRO A 114 2.16 11.23 11.89
CA PRO A 114 1.40 10.58 12.96
C PRO A 114 2.26 9.76 13.92
N ILE A 115 3.27 9.03 13.42
CA ILE A 115 4.21 8.30 14.30
C ILE A 115 4.95 9.27 15.22
N VAL A 116 5.51 10.35 14.68
CA VAL A 116 6.21 11.37 15.49
C VAL A 116 5.26 12.00 16.50
N TYR A 117 4.02 12.31 16.09
CA TYR A 117 3.00 12.87 16.97
C TYR A 117 2.63 11.93 18.13
N ILE A 118 2.52 10.63 17.86
CA ILE A 118 2.26 9.59 18.87
C ILE A 118 3.45 9.44 19.81
N LEU A 119 4.68 9.32 19.30
CA LEU A 119 5.88 9.19 20.13
C LEU A 119 6.07 10.39 21.06
N LYS A 120 5.88 11.60 20.54
CA LYS A 120 5.90 12.82 21.34
C LYS A 120 4.79 12.81 22.39
N GLY A 121 3.58 12.38 22.02
CA GLY A 121 2.46 12.20 22.95
C GLY A 121 2.81 11.24 24.09
N VAL A 122 3.50 10.13 23.80
CA VAL A 122 3.91 9.16 24.85
C VAL A 122 4.87 9.81 25.84
N MET A 123 5.81 10.63 25.36
CA MET A 123 6.75 11.36 26.22
C MET A 123 6.06 12.45 27.06
N GLU A 124 5.02 13.08 26.50
CA GLU A 124 4.25 14.15 27.16
C GLU A 124 3.06 13.63 28.00
N GLY A 125 2.78 12.32 27.96
CA GLY A 125 1.64 11.71 28.66
C GLY A 125 0.27 11.94 28.00
N ASP A 126 0.21 12.39 26.74
CA ASP A 126 -1.01 12.69 25.97
C ASP A 126 -1.73 11.43 25.48
N LYS A 127 -2.36 10.72 26.41
CA LYS A 127 -3.13 9.52 26.08
C LYS A 127 -4.28 9.80 25.13
N GLU A 128 -4.95 10.93 25.26
CA GLU A 128 -6.12 11.27 24.44
C GLU A 128 -5.74 11.52 22.97
N GLY A 129 -4.70 12.34 22.73
CA GLY A 129 -4.21 12.60 21.37
C GLY A 129 -3.63 11.36 20.71
N ILE A 130 -2.91 10.54 21.47
CA ILE A 130 -2.43 9.25 20.97
C ILE A 130 -3.62 8.37 20.58
N GLN A 131 -4.60 8.20 21.46
CA GLN A 131 -5.75 7.33 21.24
C GLN A 131 -6.57 7.77 20.02
N ALA A 132 -6.65 9.07 19.75
CA ALA A 132 -7.31 9.59 18.56
C ALA A 132 -6.52 9.34 17.26
N ALA A 133 -5.18 9.38 17.29
CA ALA A 133 -4.33 9.21 16.12
C ALA A 133 -4.04 7.74 15.74
N VAL A 134 -4.01 6.85 16.74
CA VAL A 134 -3.60 5.45 16.60
C VAL A 134 -4.49 4.63 15.62
N PRO A 135 -5.84 4.75 15.63
CA PRO A 135 -6.70 4.01 14.70
C PRO A 135 -6.39 4.29 13.22
N HIS A 136 -6.06 5.53 12.87
CA HIS A 136 -5.64 5.89 11.51
C HIS A 136 -4.34 5.15 11.12
N LEU A 137 -3.35 5.10 12.02
CA LEU A 137 -2.07 4.42 11.77
C LEU A 137 -2.25 2.90 11.63
N PHE A 138 -3.13 2.31 12.45
CA PHE A 138 -3.53 0.91 12.33
C PHE A 138 -4.10 0.61 10.94
N GLN A 139 -5.10 1.38 10.50
CA GLN A 139 -5.73 1.16 9.21
C GLN A 139 -4.75 1.35 8.04
N LEU A 140 -3.85 2.34 8.09
CA LEU A 140 -2.84 2.54 7.05
C LEU A 140 -1.84 1.39 6.96
N THR A 141 -1.39 0.86 8.09
CA THR A 141 -0.44 -0.27 8.12
C THR A 141 -1.08 -1.56 7.62
N CYS A 142 -2.34 -1.84 8.00
CA CYS A 142 -3.11 -2.93 7.43
C CYS A 142 -3.31 -2.79 5.90
N GLN A 143 -3.60 -1.57 5.41
CA GLN A 143 -3.72 -1.31 3.98
C GLN A 143 -2.40 -1.63 3.25
N VAL A 144 -1.26 -1.11 3.74
CA VAL A 144 0.05 -1.35 3.11
C VAL A 144 0.39 -2.85 3.07
N PHE A 145 0.05 -3.58 4.13
CA PHE A 145 0.20 -5.04 4.16
C PHE A 145 -0.65 -5.71 3.07
N LEU A 146 -1.95 -5.42 3.00
CA LEU A 146 -2.86 -6.05 2.05
C LEU A 146 -2.64 -5.65 0.60
N GLU A 147 -2.24 -4.41 0.33
CA GLU A 147 -1.79 -3.99 -1.00
C GLU A 147 -0.59 -4.84 -1.44
N GLY A 148 0.33 -5.10 -0.52
CA GLY A 148 1.46 -5.96 -0.75
C GLY A 148 1.07 -7.41 -1.06
N VAL A 149 0.13 -7.97 -0.31
CA VAL A 149 -0.38 -9.34 -0.52
C VAL A 149 -1.14 -9.44 -1.85
N THR A 150 -1.95 -8.42 -2.18
CA THR A 150 -2.72 -8.39 -3.43
C THR A 150 -1.88 -8.06 -4.65
N PHE A 151 -0.65 -7.56 -4.48
CA PHE A 151 0.36 -7.49 -5.55
C PHE A 151 0.98 -8.88 -5.82
N SER A 152 0.14 -9.89 -6.03
CA SER A 152 0.56 -11.22 -6.47
C SER A 152 -0.20 -11.63 -7.73
N PRO A 153 0.33 -12.56 -8.54
CA PRO A 153 -0.33 -13.00 -9.77
C PRO A 153 -1.72 -13.61 -9.55
N GLN A 154 -2.05 -13.99 -8.30
CA GLN A 154 -3.33 -14.59 -7.95
C GLN A 154 -4.49 -13.58 -7.82
N PHE A 155 -4.20 -12.29 -7.85
CA PHE A 155 -5.20 -11.25 -7.67
C PHE A 155 -5.33 -10.39 -8.92
N SER A 156 -6.56 -10.16 -9.35
CA SER A 156 -6.89 -9.29 -10.48
C SER A 156 -6.77 -7.81 -10.13
N LEU A 157 -6.69 -6.94 -11.15
CA LEU A 157 -6.64 -5.48 -10.96
C LEU A 157 -7.80 -4.90 -10.13
N PRO A 158 -9.05 -5.35 -10.29
CA PRO A 158 -10.16 -4.89 -9.44
C PRO A 158 -9.95 -5.18 -7.97
N ILE A 159 -9.43 -6.37 -7.63
CA ILE A 159 -9.13 -6.73 -6.24
C ILE A 159 -8.00 -5.86 -5.68
N ARG A 160 -6.96 -5.60 -6.49
CA ARG A 160 -5.87 -4.69 -6.11
C ARG A 160 -6.34 -3.24 -5.94
N ALA A 161 -7.37 -2.83 -6.66
CA ALA A 161 -8.00 -1.51 -6.50
C ALA A 161 -8.96 -1.45 -5.31
N PHE A 162 -9.61 -2.56 -5.00
CA PHE A 162 -10.54 -2.66 -3.89
C PHE A 162 -9.85 -2.39 -2.55
N VAL A 163 -8.63 -2.89 -2.33
CA VAL A 163 -7.89 -2.70 -1.07
C VAL A 163 -7.72 -1.21 -0.71
N PRO A 164 -7.05 -0.37 -1.52
CA PRO A 164 -6.90 1.04 -1.18
C PRO A 164 -8.25 1.77 -1.08
N VAL A 165 -9.24 1.41 -1.90
CA VAL A 165 -10.58 2.05 -1.86
C VAL A 165 -11.29 1.74 -0.55
N SER A 166 -11.35 0.48 -0.13
CA SER A 166 -12.04 0.08 1.10
C SER A 166 -11.37 0.64 2.34
N TYR A 167 -10.05 0.56 2.42
CA TYR A 167 -9.30 1.12 3.56
C TYR A 167 -9.39 2.64 3.62
N ASN A 168 -9.37 3.35 2.48
CA ASN A 168 -9.58 4.79 2.49
C ASN A 168 -11.01 5.17 2.93
N ALA A 169 -12.02 4.38 2.56
CA ALA A 169 -13.39 4.62 2.99
C ALA A 169 -13.52 4.48 4.51
N MET A 170 -12.94 3.41 5.08
CA MET A 170 -12.93 3.21 6.54
C MET A 170 -12.11 4.29 7.26
N ARG A 171 -11.01 4.74 6.65
CA ARG A 171 -10.17 5.83 7.17
C ARG A 171 -10.92 7.15 7.33
N MET A 172 -11.97 7.41 6.55
CA MET A 172 -12.73 8.64 6.72
C MET A 172 -13.34 8.73 8.13
N PHE A 173 -13.85 7.62 8.67
CA PHE A 173 -14.41 7.59 10.01
C PHE A 173 -13.35 7.87 11.07
N THR A 174 -12.21 7.18 11.02
CA THR A 174 -11.13 7.37 12.01
C THR A 174 -10.51 8.76 11.96
N LEU A 175 -10.41 9.36 10.77
CA LEU A 175 -9.92 10.74 10.63
C LEU A 175 -10.92 11.78 11.11
N ILE A 176 -12.22 11.57 10.87
CA ILE A 176 -13.26 12.42 11.44
C ILE A 176 -13.21 12.35 12.96
N ASP A 177 -13.15 11.14 13.53
CA ASP A 177 -13.04 10.95 14.98
C ASP A 177 -11.77 11.61 15.54
N TRP A 178 -10.64 11.52 14.83
CA TRP A 178 -9.42 12.20 15.22
C TRP A 178 -9.56 13.73 15.22
N VAL A 179 -10.14 14.30 14.17
CA VAL A 179 -10.40 15.75 14.11
C VAL A 179 -11.35 16.18 15.23
N MET A 180 -12.44 15.45 15.45
CA MET A 180 -13.39 15.76 16.52
C MET A 180 -12.73 15.68 17.90
N GLY A 181 -11.88 14.68 18.12
CA GLY A 181 -11.08 14.54 19.34
C GLY A 181 -10.13 15.72 19.58
N GLU A 182 -9.40 16.17 18.56
CA GLU A 182 -8.46 17.31 18.69
C GLU A 182 -9.18 18.67 18.80
N MET A 183 -10.36 18.81 18.19
CA MET A 183 -11.17 20.03 18.29
C MET A 183 -11.89 20.13 19.64
N GLY A 184 -12.27 19.00 20.24
CA GLY A 184 -12.90 18.94 21.56
C GLY A 184 -11.98 19.28 22.73
N LYS A 185 -10.64 19.22 22.53
CA LYS A 185 -9.68 19.64 23.56
C LYS A 185 -9.74 21.15 23.76
N GLU A 186 -10.07 21.59 24.97
CA GLU A 186 -10.01 23.01 25.33
C GLU A 186 -8.56 23.43 25.66
N ALA A 187 -8.22 24.68 25.31
CA ALA A 187 -6.97 25.27 25.75
C ALA A 187 -7.12 25.62 27.24
N ALA A 188 -6.22 25.08 28.08
CA ALA A 188 -6.35 25.08 29.53
C ALA A 188 -6.79 26.43 30.14
N THR A 189 -7.92 26.41 30.86
CA THR A 189 -8.24 27.41 31.89
C THR A 189 -8.09 26.86 33.32
N GLY A 190 -7.69 25.59 33.49
CA GLY A 190 -7.27 25.05 34.78
C GLY A 190 -7.33 23.53 34.84
N GLY A 191 -6.19 22.88 35.08
CA GLY A 191 -6.12 21.49 35.54
C GLY A 191 -5.19 20.58 34.75
N GLU A 192 -5.28 20.56 33.42
CA GLU A 192 -4.46 19.71 32.55
C GLU A 192 -3.83 20.54 31.43
N GLU A 193 -2.55 20.85 31.57
CA GLU A 193 -1.85 21.84 30.76
C GLU A 193 -1.29 21.23 29.46
N TRP A 194 -2.10 21.16 28.40
CA TRP A 194 -1.56 20.92 27.06
C TRP A 194 -0.93 22.21 26.53
N SER A 195 0.36 22.15 26.15
CA SER A 195 1.01 23.29 25.52
C SER A 195 0.22 23.73 24.28
N ALA A 196 0.05 25.04 24.07
CA ALA A 196 -0.67 25.58 22.91
C ALA A 196 -0.10 25.04 21.57
N LEU A 197 1.20 24.76 21.54
CA LEU A 197 1.88 24.14 20.41
C LEU A 197 1.41 22.70 20.15
N ARG A 198 1.16 21.90 21.20
CA ARG A 198 0.65 20.52 21.07
C ARG A 198 -0.77 20.51 20.50
N LEU A 199 -1.64 21.38 21.01
CA LEU A 199 -3.01 21.53 20.50
C LEU A 199 -3.02 21.96 19.04
N LEU A 200 -2.20 22.95 18.66
CA LEU A 200 -2.09 23.38 17.28
C LEU A 200 -1.55 22.27 16.37
N ALA A 201 -0.53 21.54 16.81
CA ALA A 201 0.06 20.45 16.06
C ALA A 201 -0.93 19.30 15.84
N GLY A 202 -1.69 18.90 16.88
CA GLY A 202 -2.70 17.85 16.80
C GLY A 202 -3.84 18.21 15.86
N ARG A 203 -4.45 19.38 16.04
CA ARG A 203 -5.51 19.90 15.17
C ARG A 203 -5.06 20.01 13.72
N GLY A 204 -3.89 20.61 13.50
CA GLY A 204 -3.32 20.77 12.16
C GLY A 204 -3.07 19.43 11.49
N LEU A 205 -2.46 18.47 12.21
CA LEU A 205 -2.15 17.15 11.66
C LEU A 205 -3.39 16.33 11.34
N ALA A 206 -4.40 16.35 12.21
CA ALA A 206 -5.68 15.67 12.00
C ALA A 206 -6.41 16.24 10.78
N VAL A 207 -6.53 17.56 10.67
CA VAL A 207 -7.19 18.24 9.54
C VAL A 207 -6.46 17.98 8.22
N VAL A 208 -5.12 18.09 8.20
CA VAL A 208 -4.33 17.82 6.99
C VAL A 208 -4.49 16.37 6.54
N ASN A 209 -4.50 15.40 7.47
CA ASN A 209 -4.77 14.01 7.13
C ASN A 209 -6.17 13.83 6.55
N LEU A 210 -7.21 14.39 7.20
CA LEU A 210 -8.58 14.30 6.72
C LEU A 210 -8.71 14.83 5.29
N LEU A 211 -8.19 16.03 5.02
CA LEU A 211 -8.25 16.63 3.69
C LEU A 211 -7.46 15.83 2.65
N PHE A 212 -6.26 15.38 3.00
CA PHE A 212 -5.41 14.62 2.09
C PHE A 212 -6.07 13.29 1.68
N TRP A 213 -6.57 12.53 2.66
CA TRP A 213 -7.18 11.23 2.40
C TRP A 213 -8.60 11.35 1.83
N ALA A 214 -9.35 12.41 2.14
CA ALA A 214 -10.60 12.73 1.46
C ALA A 214 -10.36 13.03 -0.03
N PHE A 215 -9.33 13.82 -0.35
CA PHE A 215 -8.92 14.03 -1.74
C PHE A 215 -8.45 12.71 -2.38
N ASN A 216 -7.72 11.87 -1.64
CA ASN A 216 -7.28 10.57 -2.17
C ASN A 216 -8.47 9.71 -2.60
N ILE A 217 -9.51 9.57 -1.79
CA ILE A 217 -10.67 8.74 -2.15
C ILE A 217 -11.57 9.40 -3.20
N PHE A 218 -12.01 10.64 -2.98
CA PHE A 218 -12.99 11.30 -3.83
C PHE A 218 -12.40 11.95 -5.09
N GLY A 219 -11.13 12.37 -5.05
CA GLY A 219 -10.45 13.03 -6.17
C GLY A 219 -9.60 12.09 -7.03
N PHE A 220 -9.10 10.98 -6.47
CA PHE A 220 -8.20 10.07 -7.18
C PHE A 220 -8.70 8.63 -7.29
N LEU A 221 -8.99 7.96 -6.16
CA LEU A 221 -9.28 6.53 -6.17
C LEU A 221 -10.60 6.22 -6.88
N LEU A 222 -11.69 6.86 -6.47
CA LEU A 222 -13.01 6.64 -7.05
C LEU A 222 -13.14 7.15 -8.50
N PRO A 223 -12.76 8.40 -8.84
CA PRO A 223 -12.99 8.90 -10.19
C PRO A 223 -11.95 8.44 -11.23
N ILE A 224 -10.73 8.09 -10.82
CA ILE A 224 -9.62 7.82 -11.76
C ILE A 224 -9.08 6.39 -11.62
N TYR A 225 -8.65 5.99 -10.43
CA TYR A 225 -7.97 4.71 -10.23
C TYR A 225 -8.90 3.52 -10.50
N LEU A 226 -10.09 3.53 -9.87
CA LEU A 226 -11.05 2.44 -9.93
C LEU A 226 -11.63 2.22 -11.35
N PRO A 227 -12.06 3.26 -12.10
CA PRO A 227 -12.51 3.09 -13.48
C PRO A 227 -11.42 2.56 -14.40
N ARG A 228 -10.16 3.00 -14.22
CA ARG A 228 -9.02 2.48 -14.99
C ARG A 228 -8.74 1.02 -14.67
N ALA A 229 -8.86 0.60 -13.40
CA ALA A 229 -8.72 -0.79 -13.00
C ALA A 229 -9.76 -1.68 -13.70
N PHE A 230 -11.03 -1.27 -13.66
CA PHE A 230 -12.11 -2.00 -14.30
C PHE A 230 -11.98 -2.01 -15.82
N LYS A 231 -11.73 -0.86 -16.46
CA LYS A 231 -11.56 -0.78 -17.92
C LYS A 231 -10.45 -1.70 -18.41
N ARG A 232 -9.32 -1.78 -17.68
CA ARG A 232 -8.23 -2.67 -18.04
C ARG A 232 -8.62 -4.13 -17.85
N HIS A 233 -9.25 -4.48 -16.73
CA HIS A 233 -9.70 -5.84 -16.47
C HIS A 233 -10.73 -6.34 -17.50
N TYR A 234 -11.79 -5.57 -17.74
CA TYR A 234 -12.85 -5.96 -18.69
C TYR A 234 -12.45 -5.77 -20.15
N GLY A 235 -11.60 -4.80 -20.47
CA GLY A 235 -11.05 -4.64 -21.83
C GLY A 235 -10.13 -5.80 -22.26
N TYR A 236 -9.63 -6.60 -21.32
CA TYR A 236 -9.02 -7.90 -21.64
C TYR A 236 -10.06 -8.99 -21.93
N LYS A 237 -11.25 -8.95 -21.32
CA LYS A 237 -12.33 -9.93 -21.60
C LYS A 237 -12.86 -9.80 -23.03
N GLU A 238 -12.95 -8.60 -23.59
CA GLU A 238 -13.47 -8.40 -24.96
C GLU A 238 -12.50 -8.81 -26.08
N LYS A 239 -11.22 -9.04 -25.76
CA LYS A 239 -10.20 -9.43 -26.74
C LYS A 239 -10.05 -10.95 -26.92
N TYR A 240 -10.90 -11.73 -26.25
CA TYR A 240 -10.98 -13.19 -26.32
C TYR A 240 -12.44 -13.61 -26.50
#